data_AF-A0A925KM45-F1
#
_entry.id   AF-A0A925KM45-F1
#
_cell.length_a   1.000
_cell.length_b   1.000
_cell.length_c   1.000
_cell.angle_alpha   90.00
_cell.angle_beta   90.00
_cell.angle_gamma   90.00
#
_symmetry.space_group_name_H-M   'P 1'
#
loop_
_entity.id
_entity.type
_entity.pdbx_description
1 polymer ?
#
loop_
_entity_poly.entity_id
_entity_poly.type
_entity_poly.pdbx_seq_one_letter_code
_entity_poly.pdbx_strand_id
1 'polypeptide(L)'
;MSLATRIKSPGPKRILALDGGGIRGMLSVEVLAAIESLLQKELRRNDDFVLADYFDLVAGTSTGAIIAACIALGMRMDAIREFYLTSGEEMFDKACVLKRFRYRYEDERLSRKLQSVFGADTKLGSEKLKTLLLLIMRNASTDSPWPIGNNPHAKYNDRTRANCNLDIPLWQLVRASTAAPTYFPPEVVRVGDRDFIFVDGGITTYNNPAFQAFLMSTIEPYKIGWPVGEDRMLLVSIGTGVAPIANADLNPAEMNLLFNASTIPSALMLAALNEQDMLCRVFGKCLAGDVLDRELGDLCAARGPVEPKLFTYVRYNAELTRAGLDALGLNDIAPETVQKLDSVEYVRDLQRVGRAVAERSVRAADLLLKG
;
A
#
# COMPACT_ATOMS: atom_id res chain seq x y z
N MET A 1 13.68 18.86 -5.54
CA MET A 1 12.62 19.34 -6.47
C MET A 1 11.35 19.53 -5.65
N SER A 2 10.59 20.63 -5.82
CA SER A 2 9.31 20.80 -5.11
C SER A 2 8.24 19.86 -5.69
N LEU A 3 7.19 19.54 -4.92
CA LEU A 3 6.07 18.73 -5.40
C LEU A 3 5.35 19.38 -6.60
N ALA A 4 5.21 20.70 -6.59
CA ALA A 4 4.61 21.44 -7.71
C ALA A 4 5.47 21.33 -8.98
N THR A 5 6.80 21.37 -8.86
CA THR A 5 7.71 21.13 -9.98
C THR A 5 7.61 19.68 -10.47
N ARG A 6 7.49 18.70 -9.57
CA ARG A 6 7.32 17.27 -9.92
C ARG A 6 6.01 17.02 -10.66
N ILE A 7 4.89 17.62 -10.23
CA ILE A 7 3.60 17.52 -10.94
C ILE A 7 3.76 17.96 -12.39
N LYS A 8 4.46 19.07 -12.62
CA LYS A 8 4.66 19.66 -13.96
C LYS A 8 5.87 19.10 -14.72
N SER A 9 6.64 18.18 -14.14
CA SER A 9 7.85 17.69 -14.80
C SER A 9 7.49 16.98 -16.11
N PRO A 10 8.27 17.17 -17.19
CA PRO A 10 8.01 16.48 -18.44
C PRO A 10 8.38 14.98 -18.34
N GLY A 11 7.93 14.22 -19.33
CA GLY A 11 8.24 12.80 -19.46
C GLY A 11 7.23 11.88 -18.76
N PRO A 12 7.48 10.56 -18.84
CA PRO A 12 6.54 9.58 -18.31
C PRO A 12 6.40 9.66 -16.78
N LYS A 13 5.19 9.40 -16.30
CA LYS A 13 4.82 9.44 -14.88
C LYS A 13 4.81 8.06 -14.26
N ARG A 14 5.32 7.95 -13.04
CA ARG A 14 5.47 6.65 -12.37
C ARG A 14 4.71 6.66 -11.06
N ILE A 15 3.78 5.72 -10.90
CA ILE A 15 2.95 5.56 -9.72
C ILE A 15 3.33 4.23 -9.07
N LEU A 16 3.59 4.26 -7.76
CA LEU A 16 3.74 3.08 -6.92
C LEU A 16 2.52 2.95 -6.02
N ALA A 17 1.90 1.77 -5.96
CA ALA A 17 0.75 1.49 -5.11
C ALA A 17 1.02 0.27 -4.22
N LEU A 18 0.79 0.43 -2.92
CA LEU A 18 1.15 -0.54 -1.89
C LEU A 18 -0.09 -1.01 -1.14
N ASP A 19 -0.35 -2.31 -1.18
CA ASP A 19 -1.53 -2.91 -0.55
C ASP A 19 -1.44 -2.88 0.99
N GLY A 20 -2.61 -2.90 1.64
CA GLY A 20 -2.70 -3.22 3.06
C GLY A 20 -2.47 -4.70 3.36
N GLY A 21 -2.13 -5.03 4.61
CA GLY A 21 -1.89 -6.44 4.99
C GLY A 21 -1.13 -6.73 6.28
N GLY A 22 -1.06 -5.78 7.22
CA GLY A 22 -0.38 -5.98 8.52
C GLY A 22 1.12 -6.28 8.39
N ILE A 23 1.62 -7.24 9.16
CA ILE A 23 3.05 -7.61 9.14
C ILE A 23 3.51 -8.19 7.80
N ARG A 24 2.58 -8.70 6.97
CA ARG A 24 2.89 -9.19 5.62
C ARG A 24 3.42 -8.09 4.69
N GLY A 25 3.34 -6.82 5.09
CA GLY A 25 4.09 -5.73 4.44
C GLY A 25 5.60 -5.97 4.34
N MET A 26 6.16 -6.86 5.18
CA MET A 26 7.56 -7.30 5.05
C MET A 26 7.84 -7.95 3.68
N LEU A 27 6.88 -8.68 3.10
CA LEU A 27 6.98 -9.20 1.74
C LEU A 27 7.18 -8.07 0.74
N SER A 28 6.32 -7.05 0.81
CA SER A 28 6.38 -5.88 -0.07
C SER A 28 7.70 -5.13 0.08
N VAL A 29 8.23 -5.00 1.30
CA VAL A 29 9.52 -4.36 1.57
C VAL A 29 10.69 -5.09 0.89
N GLU A 30 10.72 -6.43 0.88
CA GLU A 30 11.78 -7.15 0.16
C GLU A 30 11.66 -7.01 -1.36
N VAL A 31 10.43 -7.04 -1.91
CA VAL A 31 10.20 -6.77 -3.34
C VAL A 31 10.65 -5.36 -3.72
N LEU A 32 10.29 -4.36 -2.91
CA LEU A 32 10.70 -2.98 -3.12
C LEU A 32 12.21 -2.78 -2.99
N ALA A 33 12.89 -3.48 -2.08
CA ALA A 33 14.34 -3.43 -1.97
C ALA A 33 15.04 -3.99 -3.22
N ALA A 34 14.48 -5.04 -3.82
CA ALA A 34 14.97 -5.55 -5.10
C ALA A 34 14.72 -4.57 -6.25
N ILE A 35 13.54 -3.92 -6.29
CA ILE A 35 13.24 -2.85 -7.24
C ILE A 35 14.21 -1.67 -7.10
N GLU A 36 14.48 -1.22 -5.87
CA GLU A 36 15.42 -0.13 -5.60
C GLU A 36 16.82 -0.47 -6.11
N SER A 37 17.32 -1.67 -5.78
CA SER A 37 18.64 -2.14 -6.22
C SER A 37 18.73 -2.29 -7.75
N LEU A 38 17.67 -2.82 -8.38
CA LEU A 38 17.61 -3.00 -9.82
C LEU A 38 17.60 -1.65 -10.55
N LEU A 39 16.74 -0.73 -10.12
CA LEU A 39 16.65 0.61 -10.70
C LEU A 39 17.94 1.40 -10.49
N GLN A 40 18.57 1.29 -9.32
CA GLN A 40 19.87 1.92 -9.06
C GLN A 40 20.90 1.48 -10.11
N LYS A 41 20.99 0.18 -10.38
CA LYS A 41 21.90 -0.41 -11.37
C LYS A 41 21.56 0.02 -12.79
N GLU A 42 20.32 -0.17 -13.23
CA GLU A 42 19.90 0.08 -14.62
C GLU A 42 19.96 1.58 -14.98
N LEU A 43 19.65 2.45 -14.02
CA LEU A 43 19.72 3.91 -14.19
C LEU A 43 21.11 4.48 -13.90
N ARG A 44 22.10 3.64 -13.56
CA ARG A 44 23.48 4.02 -13.20
C ARG A 44 23.54 5.12 -12.14
N ARG A 45 22.73 4.97 -11.09
CA ARG A 45 22.65 5.91 -9.96
C ARG A 45 23.61 5.49 -8.84
N ASN A 46 23.98 6.46 -8.01
CA ASN A 46 24.85 6.22 -6.86
C ASN A 46 24.06 5.60 -5.70
N ASP A 47 24.76 5.28 -4.61
CA ASP A 47 24.19 4.67 -3.39
C ASP A 47 23.21 5.57 -2.63
N ASP A 48 23.05 6.84 -3.02
CA ASP A 48 22.05 7.75 -2.47
C ASP A 48 20.68 7.64 -3.17
N PHE A 49 20.57 6.81 -4.22
CA PHE A 49 19.32 6.55 -4.91
C PHE A 49 18.27 5.94 -3.97
N VAL A 50 17.07 6.50 -4.03
CA VAL A 50 15.90 5.97 -3.32
C VAL A 50 14.69 5.93 -4.25
N LEU A 51 13.70 5.10 -3.92
CA LEU A 51 12.49 4.98 -4.74
C LEU A 51 11.73 6.30 -4.96
N ALA A 52 11.86 7.27 -4.05
CA ALA A 52 11.26 8.62 -4.19
C ALA A 52 11.85 9.45 -5.35
N ASP A 53 13.06 9.11 -5.80
CA ASP A 53 13.67 9.72 -6.99
C ASP A 53 13.02 9.20 -8.27
N TYR A 54 12.50 7.97 -8.23
CA TYR A 54 11.94 7.28 -9.39
C TYR A 54 10.43 7.46 -9.52
N PHE A 55 9.69 7.23 -8.44
CA PHE A 55 8.23 7.31 -8.45
C PHE A 55 7.75 8.74 -8.19
N ASP A 56 6.81 9.22 -9.02
CA ASP A 56 6.23 10.55 -8.92
C ASP A 56 5.06 10.63 -7.95
N LEU A 57 4.40 9.49 -7.70
CA LEU A 57 3.34 9.30 -6.72
C LEU A 57 3.51 7.93 -6.06
N VAL A 58 3.45 7.90 -4.73
CA VAL A 58 3.40 6.66 -3.95
C VAL A 58 2.08 6.65 -3.17
N ALA A 59 1.31 5.59 -3.35
CA ALA A 59 0.03 5.38 -2.71
C ALA A 59 0.09 4.17 -1.78
N GLY A 60 -0.55 4.26 -0.62
CA GLY A 60 -0.53 3.18 0.36
C GLY A 60 -1.78 3.10 1.22
N THR A 61 -2.14 1.86 1.57
CA THR A 61 -3.23 1.54 2.50
C THR A 61 -2.67 0.73 3.67
N SER A 62 -3.02 1.06 4.92
CA SER A 62 -2.58 0.32 6.11
C SER A 62 -1.04 0.19 6.20
N THR A 63 -0.49 -1.02 6.32
CA THR A 63 0.97 -1.25 6.24
C THR A 63 1.61 -0.62 4.99
N GLY A 64 0.90 -0.61 3.86
CA GLY A 64 1.31 0.09 2.65
C GLY A 64 1.38 1.62 2.83
N ALA A 65 0.54 2.22 3.68
CA ALA A 65 0.62 3.64 4.03
C ALA A 65 1.88 3.98 4.84
N ILE A 66 2.30 3.09 5.74
CA ILE A 66 3.58 3.22 6.46
C ILE A 66 4.73 3.23 5.46
N ILE A 67 4.81 2.20 4.59
CA ILE A 67 5.89 2.06 3.60
C ILE A 67 5.86 3.25 2.61
N ALA A 68 4.69 3.65 2.14
CA ALA A 68 4.51 4.80 1.25
C ALA A 68 5.02 6.10 1.87
N ALA A 69 4.72 6.36 3.15
CA ALA A 69 5.20 7.54 3.86
C ALA A 69 6.73 7.50 4.04
N CYS A 70 7.32 6.36 4.39
CA CYS A 70 8.77 6.18 4.46
C CYS A 70 9.45 6.47 3.11
N ILE A 71 8.94 5.88 2.03
CA ILE A 71 9.44 6.12 0.68
C ILE A 71 9.29 7.60 0.34
N ALA A 72 8.14 8.22 0.62
CA ALA A 72 7.92 9.63 0.30
C ALA A 72 8.85 10.58 1.06
N LEU A 73 9.29 10.22 2.28
CA LEU A 73 10.35 10.92 3.02
C LEU A 73 11.77 10.67 2.46
N GLY A 74 11.90 9.78 1.49
CA GLY A 74 13.16 9.42 0.87
C GLY A 74 14.02 8.49 1.72
N MET A 75 13.40 7.60 2.50
CA MET A 75 14.09 6.53 3.20
C MET A 75 14.51 5.44 2.22
N ARG A 76 15.71 4.89 2.41
CA ARG A 76 16.20 3.69 1.71
C ARG A 76 15.44 2.45 2.16
N MET A 77 15.30 1.45 1.29
CA MET A 77 14.55 0.24 1.60
C MET A 77 15.19 -0.61 2.69
N ASP A 78 16.51 -0.53 2.90
CA ASP A 78 17.21 -1.17 4.01
C ASP A 78 16.79 -0.62 5.38
N ALA A 79 16.64 0.70 5.51
CA ALA A 79 16.15 1.35 6.71
C ALA A 79 14.67 1.01 6.98
N ILE A 80 13.85 0.91 5.93
CA ILE A 80 12.44 0.49 6.06
C ILE A 80 12.36 -0.98 6.50
N ARG A 81 13.19 -1.86 5.96
CA ARG A 81 13.31 -3.25 6.41
C ARG A 81 13.67 -3.33 7.89
N GLU A 82 14.70 -2.61 8.32
CA GLU A 82 15.12 -2.62 9.72
C GLU A 82 14.03 -2.08 10.65
N PHE A 83 13.29 -1.08 10.21
CA PHE A 83 12.14 -0.56 10.94
C PHE A 83 11.06 -1.65 11.17
N TYR A 84 10.74 -2.46 10.17
CA TYR A 84 9.78 -3.56 10.31
C TYR A 84 10.31 -4.68 11.21
N LEU A 85 11.59 -5.06 11.08
CA LEU A 85 12.20 -6.10 11.90
C LEU A 85 12.27 -5.71 13.38
N THR A 86 12.59 -4.45 13.68
CA THR A 86 12.76 -3.96 15.05
C THR A 86 11.46 -3.52 15.72
N SER A 87 10.40 -3.29 14.94
CA SER A 87 9.14 -2.75 15.46
C SER A 87 7.94 -3.66 15.21
N GLY A 88 8.14 -4.82 14.57
CA GLY A 88 7.05 -5.72 14.17
C GLY A 88 6.16 -6.14 15.33
N GLU A 89 6.73 -6.50 16.49
CA GLU A 89 5.97 -6.92 17.67
C GLU A 89 5.11 -5.77 18.20
N GLU A 90 5.70 -4.59 18.32
CA GLU A 90 5.01 -3.40 18.83
C GLU A 90 3.88 -2.93 17.88
N MET A 91 4.11 -3.08 16.56
CA MET A 91 3.21 -2.65 15.50
C MET A 91 2.08 -3.65 15.21
N PHE A 92 2.26 -4.96 15.42
CA PHE A 92 1.35 -5.97 14.86
C PHE A 92 0.97 -7.14 15.80
N ASP A 93 1.46 -7.23 17.04
CA ASP A 93 1.07 -8.31 17.97
C ASP A 93 -0.35 -8.12 18.56
N LYS A 94 -1.26 -9.07 18.24
CA LYS A 94 -2.63 -9.16 18.78
C LYS A 94 -2.72 -9.26 20.30
N ALA A 95 -1.80 -9.96 20.97
CA ALA A 95 -1.88 -10.21 22.41
C ALA A 95 -1.56 -8.94 23.22
N CYS A 96 -0.61 -8.13 22.73
CA CYS A 96 -0.38 -6.78 23.22
C CYS A 96 -1.63 -5.92 23.00
N VAL A 97 -2.23 -5.99 21.81
CA VAL A 97 -3.41 -5.22 21.40
C VAL A 97 -4.69 -5.52 22.20
N LEU A 98 -5.03 -6.79 22.46
CA LEU A 98 -6.23 -7.12 23.25
C LEU A 98 -6.11 -6.63 24.70
N LYS A 99 -4.89 -6.61 25.25
CA LYS A 99 -4.63 -5.97 26.56
C LYS A 99 -4.81 -4.45 26.50
N ARG A 100 -4.48 -3.80 25.38
CA ARG A 100 -4.73 -2.35 25.13
C ARG A 100 -6.23 -2.02 25.08
N PHE A 101 -7.09 -2.94 24.63
CA PHE A 101 -8.55 -2.73 24.63
C PHE A 101 -9.14 -2.61 26.05
N ARG A 102 -8.48 -3.20 27.06
CA ARG A 102 -8.89 -3.14 28.48
C ARG A 102 -8.32 -1.95 29.26
N TYR A 103 -7.28 -1.29 28.77
CA TYR A 103 -6.63 -0.17 29.45
C TYR A 103 -6.46 1.00 28.47
N ARG A 104 -7.16 2.12 28.70
CA ARG A 104 -7.08 3.41 27.97
C ARG A 104 -5.70 4.11 28.04
N TYR A 105 -4.60 3.37 28.20
CA TYR A 105 -3.29 3.92 28.57
C TYR A 105 -2.12 3.55 27.64
N GLU A 106 -2.35 2.97 26.46
CA GLU A 106 -1.23 2.55 25.57
C GLU A 106 -1.45 2.84 24.07
N ASP A 107 -2.22 3.87 23.71
CA ASP A 107 -2.29 4.39 22.32
C ASP A 107 -1.01 5.16 21.91
N GLU A 108 -0.08 5.37 22.85
CA GLU A 108 1.10 6.21 22.68
C GLU A 108 2.31 5.51 22.05
N ARG A 109 2.43 4.17 22.05
CA ARG A 109 3.69 3.52 21.60
C ARG A 109 3.86 3.53 20.07
N LEU A 110 2.85 3.06 19.34
CA LEU A 110 2.84 3.10 17.87
C LEU A 110 2.92 4.55 17.38
N SER A 111 2.13 5.44 17.97
CA SER A 111 2.16 6.88 17.70
C SER A 111 3.54 7.47 17.94
N ARG A 112 4.21 7.19 19.08
CA ARG A 112 5.60 7.63 19.34
C ARG A 112 6.60 7.07 18.33
N LYS A 113 6.44 5.82 17.88
CA LYS A 113 7.31 5.22 16.87
C LYS A 113 7.11 5.88 15.50
N LEU A 114 5.86 6.10 15.08
CA LEU A 114 5.57 6.83 13.84
C LEU A 114 6.06 8.28 13.93
N GLN A 115 5.94 8.93 15.09
CA GLN A 115 6.50 10.25 15.34
C GLN A 115 8.02 10.26 15.31
N SER A 116 8.71 9.20 15.77
CA SER A 116 10.17 9.14 15.70
C SER A 116 10.68 8.91 14.29
N VAL A 117 9.98 8.08 13.50
CA VAL A 117 10.34 7.81 12.10
C VAL A 117 10.00 8.99 11.19
N PHE A 118 8.81 9.55 11.31
CA PHE A 118 8.34 10.62 10.41
C PHE A 118 8.67 12.03 10.90
N GLY A 119 8.98 12.18 12.19
CA GLY A 119 9.05 13.46 12.89
C GLY A 119 7.67 13.90 13.39
N ALA A 120 7.56 14.18 14.69
CA ALA A 120 6.29 14.55 15.34
C ALA A 120 5.61 15.78 14.70
N ASP A 121 6.41 16.75 14.26
CA ASP A 121 5.94 17.99 13.63
C ASP A 121 5.85 17.90 12.09
N THR A 122 6.21 16.76 11.50
CA THR A 122 6.13 16.59 10.05
C THR A 122 4.66 16.47 9.64
N LYS A 123 4.19 17.43 8.84
CA LYS A 123 2.82 17.49 8.30
C LYS A 123 2.74 16.92 6.89
N LEU A 124 1.53 16.61 6.43
CA LEU A 124 1.29 16.09 5.08
C LEU A 124 1.84 17.01 3.96
N GLY A 125 1.79 18.33 4.16
CA GLY A 125 2.35 19.31 3.22
C GLY A 125 3.80 19.70 3.45
N SER A 126 4.57 18.91 4.22
CA SER A 126 5.98 19.19 4.52
C SER A 126 6.86 19.06 3.28
N GLU A 127 7.84 19.95 3.15
CA GLU A 127 8.89 19.90 2.11
C GLU A 127 9.84 18.70 2.26
N LYS A 128 9.79 17.99 3.41
CA LYS A 128 10.52 16.74 3.62
C LYS A 128 10.05 15.61 2.68
N LEU A 129 8.81 15.68 2.19
CA LEU A 129 8.28 14.69 1.25
C LEU A 129 8.82 14.96 -0.16
N LYS A 130 9.65 14.05 -0.66
CA LYS A 130 10.35 14.14 -1.95
C LYS A 130 9.47 13.80 -3.15
N THR A 131 8.32 13.17 -2.93
CA THR A 131 7.37 12.75 -3.96
C THR A 131 5.92 12.88 -3.50
N LEU A 132 4.96 12.77 -4.42
CA LEU A 132 3.55 12.80 -4.04
C LEU A 132 3.22 11.56 -3.21
N LEU A 133 2.42 11.76 -2.17
CA LEU A 133 1.95 10.71 -1.27
C LEU A 133 0.43 10.69 -1.31
N LEU A 134 -0.14 9.49 -1.41
CA LEU A 134 -1.58 9.24 -1.27
C LEU A 134 -1.78 8.16 -0.19
N LEU A 135 -2.57 8.48 0.83
CA LEU A 135 -2.91 7.58 1.91
C LEU A 135 -4.40 7.27 1.85
N ILE A 136 -4.76 6.01 2.09
CA ILE A 136 -6.15 5.57 2.17
C ILE A 136 -6.51 5.28 3.62
N MET A 137 -7.61 5.84 4.09
CA MET A 137 -8.25 5.47 5.37
C MET A 137 -9.77 5.52 5.21
N ARG A 138 -10.53 5.01 6.18
CA ARG A 138 -12.00 5.16 6.21
C ARG A 138 -12.39 6.17 7.27
N ASN A 139 -13.17 7.17 6.89
CA ASN A 139 -13.86 8.05 7.84
C ASN A 139 -15.11 7.33 8.36
N ALA A 140 -15.04 6.85 9.60
CA ALA A 140 -16.14 6.16 10.25
C ALA A 140 -17.28 7.13 10.64
N SER A 141 -16.96 8.42 10.87
CA SER A 141 -17.97 9.44 11.20
C SER A 141 -18.86 9.80 10.01
N THR A 142 -18.39 9.62 8.77
CA THR A 142 -19.15 9.92 7.53
C THR A 142 -19.44 8.69 6.68
N ASP A 143 -19.04 7.51 7.14
CA ASP A 143 -19.13 6.23 6.42
C ASP A 143 -18.58 6.30 4.98
N SER A 144 -17.40 6.89 4.82
CA SER A 144 -16.80 7.08 3.50
C SER A 144 -15.30 6.77 3.49
N PRO A 145 -14.77 6.18 2.41
CA PRO A 145 -13.33 6.20 2.16
C PRO A 145 -12.81 7.63 2.15
N TRP A 146 -11.57 7.82 2.61
CA TRP A 146 -10.89 9.11 2.60
C TRP A 146 -9.49 8.98 1.99
N PRO A 147 -9.40 8.95 0.64
CA PRO A 147 -8.14 9.11 -0.06
C PRO A 147 -7.62 10.54 0.15
N ILE A 148 -6.48 10.68 0.82
CA ILE A 148 -5.88 11.96 1.17
C ILE A 148 -4.42 11.99 0.70
N GLY A 149 -4.02 13.05 0.02
CA GLY A 149 -2.65 13.17 -0.48
C GLY A 149 -2.09 14.58 -0.38
N ASN A 150 -0.79 14.72 -0.63
CA ASN A 150 -0.05 15.97 -0.47
C ASN A 150 -0.01 16.87 -1.74
N ASN A 151 -0.88 16.62 -2.73
CA ASN A 151 -0.96 17.47 -3.92
C ASN A 151 -1.34 18.92 -3.54
N PRO A 152 -0.45 19.91 -3.72
CA PRO A 152 -0.71 21.28 -3.29
C PRO A 152 -1.85 21.98 -4.06
N HIS A 153 -2.31 21.42 -5.17
CA HIS A 153 -3.38 21.99 -5.99
C HIS A 153 -4.77 21.41 -5.68
N ALA A 154 -4.86 20.36 -4.85
CA ALA A 154 -6.13 19.74 -4.52
C ALA A 154 -7.04 20.69 -3.71
N LYS A 155 -8.36 20.58 -3.91
CA LYS A 155 -9.37 21.47 -3.28
C LYS A 155 -9.23 21.61 -1.76
N TYR A 156 -8.96 20.51 -1.06
CA TYR A 156 -8.83 20.49 0.41
C TYR A 156 -7.39 20.71 0.90
N ASN A 157 -6.45 20.94 -0.01
CA ASN A 157 -5.05 21.27 0.28
C ASN A 157 -4.75 22.76 0.08
N ASP A 158 -5.78 23.56 -0.25
CA ASP A 158 -5.67 25.01 -0.31
C ASP A 158 -5.41 25.57 1.10
N ARG A 159 -4.21 26.14 1.28
CA ARG A 159 -3.73 26.70 2.55
C ARG A 159 -4.52 27.91 3.05
N THR A 160 -5.37 28.51 2.21
CA THR A 160 -6.29 29.57 2.66
C THR A 160 -7.48 29.00 3.47
N ARG A 161 -7.70 27.68 3.41
CA ARG A 161 -8.77 27.02 4.16
C ARG A 161 -8.33 26.73 5.59
N ALA A 162 -9.19 27.05 6.55
CA ALA A 162 -8.96 26.68 7.96
C ALA A 162 -8.87 25.16 8.18
N ASN A 163 -9.46 24.37 7.28
CA ASN A 163 -9.46 22.91 7.31
C ASN A 163 -8.52 22.29 6.26
N CYS A 164 -7.36 22.93 6.02
CA CYS A 164 -6.38 22.44 5.06
C CYS A 164 -5.78 21.09 5.50
N ASN A 165 -5.95 20.08 4.66
CA ASN A 165 -5.44 18.73 4.89
C ASN A 165 -3.89 18.68 4.97
N LEU A 166 -3.20 19.61 4.30
CA LEU A 166 -1.74 19.69 4.32
C LEU A 166 -1.17 19.98 5.71
N ASP A 167 -1.99 20.50 6.63
CA ASP A 167 -1.54 20.87 7.97
C ASP A 167 -1.70 19.75 9.01
N ILE A 168 -2.28 18.62 8.60
CA ILE A 168 -2.48 17.44 9.46
C ILE A 168 -1.11 16.73 9.64
N PRO A 169 -0.76 16.30 10.87
CA PRO A 169 0.46 15.53 11.13
C PRO A 169 0.49 14.24 10.32
N LEU A 170 1.61 13.99 9.64
CA LEU A 170 1.79 12.82 8.77
C LEU A 170 1.67 11.51 9.57
N TRP A 171 2.29 11.45 10.74
CA TRP A 171 2.23 10.27 11.61
C TRP A 171 0.79 9.91 11.99
N GLN A 172 -0.07 10.93 12.18
CA GLN A 172 -1.45 10.72 12.57
C GLN A 172 -2.29 10.16 11.41
N LEU A 173 -2.06 10.66 10.18
CA LEU A 173 -2.70 10.10 8.97
C LEU A 173 -2.29 8.64 8.72
N VAL A 174 -1.01 8.31 8.92
CA VAL A 174 -0.53 6.92 8.80
C VAL A 174 -1.12 6.04 9.90
N ARG A 175 -1.21 6.54 11.15
CA ARG A 175 -1.86 5.84 12.27
C ARG A 175 -3.35 5.59 12.00
N ALA A 176 -4.05 6.56 11.42
CA ALA A 176 -5.45 6.42 10.99
C ALA A 176 -5.61 5.35 9.90
N SER A 177 -4.73 5.34 8.91
CA SER A 177 -4.72 4.34 7.82
C SER A 177 -4.48 2.91 8.32
N THR A 178 -3.82 2.73 9.46
CA THR A 178 -3.44 1.44 10.06
C THR A 178 -4.35 1.00 11.21
N ALA A 179 -5.39 1.78 11.52
CA ALA A 179 -6.29 1.54 12.65
C ALA A 179 -7.30 0.41 12.38
N ALA A 180 -6.80 -0.83 12.19
CA ALA A 180 -7.62 -1.96 11.78
C ALA A 180 -8.61 -2.34 12.88
N PRO A 181 -9.93 -2.40 12.59
CA PRO A 181 -10.92 -2.81 13.59
C PRO A 181 -10.54 -4.16 14.20
N THR A 182 -10.74 -4.32 15.51
CA THR A 182 -10.30 -5.45 16.35
C THR A 182 -8.79 -5.54 16.64
N TYR A 183 -7.94 -4.84 15.88
CA TYR A 183 -6.49 -4.77 16.10
C TYR A 183 -6.01 -3.44 16.70
N PHE A 184 -6.68 -2.33 16.39
CA PHE A 184 -6.27 -1.02 16.90
C PHE A 184 -7.50 -0.17 17.21
N PRO A 185 -7.43 0.69 18.24
CA PRO A 185 -8.47 1.70 18.43
C PRO A 185 -8.50 2.65 17.22
N PRO A 186 -9.69 3.17 16.86
CA PRO A 186 -9.82 4.22 15.86
C PRO A 186 -8.98 5.45 16.19
N GLU A 187 -8.54 6.17 15.16
CA GLU A 187 -7.79 7.41 15.31
C GLU A 187 -8.73 8.62 15.20
N VAL A 188 -8.60 9.59 16.10
CA VAL A 188 -9.39 10.83 16.04
C VAL A 188 -8.54 11.93 15.42
N VAL A 189 -8.93 12.40 14.24
CA VAL A 189 -8.21 13.48 13.54
C VAL A 189 -9.08 14.73 13.51
N ARG A 190 -8.51 15.83 14.00
CA ARG A 190 -9.12 17.16 13.92
C ARG A 190 -8.94 17.73 12.51
N VAL A 191 -10.03 18.03 11.82
CA VAL A 191 -10.04 18.68 10.50
C VAL A 191 -10.80 19.99 10.61
N GLY A 192 -10.07 21.11 10.65
CA GLY A 192 -10.63 22.42 10.97
C GLY A 192 -11.10 22.48 12.43
N ASP A 193 -12.39 22.71 12.65
CA ASP A 193 -13.03 22.82 13.96
C ASP A 193 -13.70 21.52 14.44
N ARG A 194 -13.64 20.44 13.64
CA ARG A 194 -14.35 19.18 13.92
C ARG A 194 -13.42 17.97 14.06
N ASP A 195 -13.75 17.11 15.01
CA ASP A 195 -13.15 15.79 15.15
C ASP A 195 -13.88 14.78 14.26
N PHE A 196 -13.10 13.97 13.56
CA PHE A 196 -13.58 12.83 12.79
C PHE A 196 -12.86 11.57 13.25
N ILE A 197 -13.59 10.45 13.23
CA ILE A 197 -13.10 9.14 13.64
C ILE A 197 -12.68 8.38 12.38
N PHE A 198 -11.44 7.90 12.37
CA PHE A 198 -10.85 7.17 11.26
C PHE A 198 -10.45 5.75 11.66
N VAL A 199 -10.62 4.84 10.72
CA VAL A 199 -10.20 3.43 10.82
C VAL A 199 -9.42 3.05 9.56
N ASP A 200 -8.84 1.85 9.58
CA ASP A 200 -7.99 1.34 8.51
C ASP A 200 -8.65 1.41 7.13
N GLY A 201 -7.86 1.85 6.14
CA GLY A 201 -8.30 1.99 4.75
C GLY A 201 -8.58 0.66 4.04
N GLY A 202 -8.08 -0.46 4.56
CA GLY A 202 -8.39 -1.80 4.08
C GLY A 202 -9.88 -2.15 4.25
N ILE A 203 -10.59 -1.46 5.15
CA ILE A 203 -12.06 -1.56 5.28
C ILE A 203 -12.75 -0.62 4.27
N THR A 204 -12.25 -0.59 3.05
CA THR A 204 -12.80 0.13 1.90
C THR A 204 -12.54 -0.69 0.64
N THR A 205 -13.02 -0.21 -0.51
CA THR A 205 -12.69 -0.80 -1.82
C THR A 205 -11.23 -0.56 -2.26
N TYR A 206 -10.43 0.14 -1.45
CA TYR A 206 -9.08 0.59 -1.80
C TYR A 206 -7.98 -0.06 -0.95
N ASN A 207 -8.15 -1.33 -0.54
CA ASN A 207 -7.06 -2.08 0.09
C ASN A 207 -5.84 -2.19 -0.83
N ASN A 208 -6.08 -2.28 -2.14
CA ASN A 208 -5.11 -1.98 -3.19
C ASN A 208 -5.41 -0.59 -3.75
N PRO A 209 -4.57 0.44 -3.53
CA PRO A 209 -4.86 1.81 -3.95
C PRO A 209 -4.49 2.10 -5.41
N ALA A 210 -4.09 1.11 -6.22
CA ALA A 210 -3.50 1.33 -7.55
C ALA A 210 -4.42 2.08 -8.52
N PHE A 211 -5.64 1.59 -8.73
CA PHE A 211 -6.56 2.25 -9.66
C PHE A 211 -7.05 3.59 -9.10
N GLN A 212 -7.27 3.70 -7.80
CA GLN A 212 -7.57 4.99 -7.15
C GLN A 212 -6.45 6.03 -7.35
N ALA A 213 -5.18 5.63 -7.25
CA ALA A 213 -4.04 6.51 -7.50
C ALA A 213 -3.99 6.98 -8.96
N PHE A 214 -4.26 6.08 -9.91
CA PHE A 214 -4.43 6.43 -11.32
C PHE A 214 -5.52 7.49 -11.50
N LEU A 215 -6.72 7.27 -10.96
CA LEU A 215 -7.85 8.21 -11.06
C LEU A 215 -7.48 9.58 -10.46
N MET A 216 -6.91 9.61 -9.26
CA MET A 216 -6.54 10.87 -8.58
C MET A 216 -5.40 11.64 -9.28
N SER A 217 -4.55 10.95 -10.03
CA SER A 217 -3.46 11.57 -10.78
C SER A 217 -3.87 12.12 -12.15
N THR A 218 -5.03 11.71 -12.68
CA THR A 218 -5.44 11.99 -14.07
C THR A 218 -6.72 12.82 -14.17
N ILE A 219 -7.67 12.62 -13.26
CA ILE A 219 -8.98 13.27 -13.32
C ILE A 219 -8.87 14.76 -12.93
N GLU A 220 -9.45 15.63 -13.75
CA GLU A 220 -9.32 17.10 -13.69
C GLU A 220 -9.61 17.71 -12.31
N PRO A 221 -10.70 17.34 -11.60
CA PRO A 221 -10.97 17.87 -10.25
C PRO A 221 -9.84 17.71 -9.21
N TYR A 222 -8.97 16.71 -9.37
CA TYR A 222 -7.83 16.52 -8.48
C TYR A 222 -6.65 17.41 -8.84
N LYS A 223 -6.66 18.08 -9.99
CA LYS A 223 -5.67 19.08 -10.44
C LYS A 223 -4.23 18.58 -10.52
N ILE A 224 -4.04 17.28 -10.75
CA ILE A 224 -2.76 16.70 -11.18
C ILE A 224 -2.74 16.63 -12.71
N GLY A 225 -3.75 15.99 -13.32
CA GLY A 225 -3.99 16.02 -14.76
C GLY A 225 -2.84 15.44 -15.59
N TRP A 226 -2.17 14.40 -15.09
CA TRP A 226 -1.09 13.76 -15.84
C TRP A 226 -1.60 13.10 -17.12
N PRO A 227 -0.81 13.17 -18.21
CA PRO A 227 -1.19 12.52 -19.46
C PRO A 227 -1.16 11.00 -19.31
N VAL A 228 -2.16 10.34 -19.90
CA VAL A 228 -2.30 8.88 -19.96
C VAL A 228 -1.68 8.32 -21.24
N GLY A 229 -1.29 7.05 -21.21
CA GLY A 229 -0.71 6.29 -22.32
C GLY A 229 0.25 5.21 -21.83
N GLU A 230 0.37 4.12 -22.58
CA GLU A 230 1.29 3.00 -22.27
C GLU A 230 2.76 3.45 -22.12
N ASP A 231 3.17 4.44 -22.91
CA ASP A 231 4.51 5.04 -22.94
C ASP A 231 4.64 6.26 -21.99
N ARG A 232 3.50 6.76 -21.48
CA ARG A 232 3.45 7.99 -20.66
C ARG A 232 3.23 7.72 -19.18
N MET A 233 2.74 6.55 -18.80
CA MET A 233 2.44 6.25 -17.41
C MET A 233 2.75 4.79 -17.07
N LEU A 234 3.49 4.60 -15.98
CA LEU A 234 3.76 3.30 -15.37
C LEU A 234 3.08 3.25 -13.99
N LEU A 235 2.30 2.22 -13.76
CA LEU A 235 1.67 1.92 -12.48
C LEU A 235 2.23 0.58 -11.96
N VAL A 236 2.98 0.63 -10.86
CA VAL A 236 3.55 -0.54 -10.17
C VAL A 236 2.73 -0.80 -8.92
N SER A 237 2.16 -2.00 -8.79
CA SER A 237 1.38 -2.42 -7.63
C SER A 237 2.08 -3.56 -6.89
N ILE A 238 2.30 -3.41 -5.58
CA ILE A 238 2.96 -4.42 -4.74
C ILE A 238 1.99 -4.92 -3.69
N GLY A 239 1.70 -6.22 -3.73
CA GLY A 239 0.81 -6.88 -2.80
C GLY A 239 1.51 -7.33 -1.51
N THR A 240 0.69 -7.72 -0.53
CA THR A 240 1.12 -8.30 0.76
C THR A 240 0.83 -9.81 0.84
N GLY A 241 0.57 -10.44 -0.31
CA GLY A 241 0.21 -11.84 -0.41
C GLY A 241 -1.29 -12.12 -0.25
N VAL A 242 -1.77 -13.13 -0.96
CA VAL A 242 -3.16 -13.61 -0.93
C VAL A 242 -3.21 -15.08 -0.53
N ALA A 243 -4.29 -15.48 0.13
CA ALA A 243 -4.55 -16.86 0.51
C ALA A 243 -5.89 -17.29 -0.10
N PRO A 244 -5.95 -17.50 -1.43
CA PRO A 244 -7.16 -18.04 -2.06
C PRO A 244 -7.49 -19.39 -1.41
N ILE A 245 -8.79 -19.66 -1.21
CA ILE A 245 -9.28 -20.94 -0.66
C ILE A 245 -8.83 -21.22 0.79
N ALA A 246 -8.56 -20.19 1.60
CA ALA A 246 -8.17 -20.37 3.02
C ALA A 246 -9.20 -21.14 3.87
N ASN A 247 -10.44 -21.28 3.41
CA ASN A 247 -11.52 -22.00 4.09
C ASN A 247 -12.17 -23.05 3.16
N ALA A 248 -11.36 -23.84 2.44
CA ALA A 248 -11.85 -24.85 1.49
C ALA A 248 -12.88 -25.82 2.10
N ASP A 249 -12.69 -26.16 3.38
CA ASP A 249 -13.47 -27.17 4.11
C ASP A 249 -14.50 -26.57 5.08
N LEU A 250 -14.88 -25.30 4.89
CA LEU A 250 -15.79 -24.58 5.80
C LEU A 250 -17.16 -25.27 5.91
N ASN A 251 -17.54 -25.66 7.11
CA ASN A 251 -18.86 -26.18 7.40
C ASN A 251 -19.84 -25.01 7.67
N PRO A 252 -21.08 -25.02 7.13
CA PRO A 252 -22.08 -23.99 7.42
C PRO A 252 -22.33 -23.75 8.93
N ALA A 253 -22.18 -24.77 9.78
CA ALA A 253 -22.32 -24.64 11.23
C ALA A 253 -21.19 -23.82 11.89
N GLU A 254 -20.05 -23.69 11.22
CA GLU A 254 -18.90 -22.90 11.69
C GLU A 254 -19.07 -21.40 11.39
N MET A 255 -19.98 -21.02 10.49
CA MET A 255 -20.29 -19.63 10.12
C MET A 255 -21.14 -18.89 11.18
N ASN A 256 -20.73 -18.99 12.44
CA ASN A 256 -21.34 -18.27 13.55
C ASN A 256 -20.87 -16.80 13.60
N LEU A 257 -21.42 -16.03 14.55
CA LEU A 257 -21.10 -14.61 14.70
C LEU A 257 -19.60 -14.34 14.93
N LEU A 258 -18.90 -15.22 15.64
CA LEU A 258 -17.46 -15.08 15.90
C LEU A 258 -16.65 -15.31 14.63
N PHE A 259 -17.01 -16.35 13.86
CA PHE A 259 -16.40 -16.61 12.56
C PHE A 259 -16.57 -15.39 11.64
N ASN A 260 -17.82 -14.94 11.44
CA ASN A 260 -18.12 -13.81 10.56
C ASN A 260 -17.39 -12.53 10.98
N ALA A 261 -17.34 -12.23 12.29
CA ALA A 261 -16.61 -11.08 12.80
C ALA A 261 -15.10 -11.13 12.51
N SER A 262 -14.51 -12.33 12.44
CA SER A 262 -13.09 -12.53 12.16
C SER A 262 -12.74 -12.64 10.67
N THR A 263 -13.67 -13.09 9.81
CA THR A 263 -13.38 -13.43 8.40
C THR A 263 -13.92 -12.44 7.39
N ILE A 264 -15.06 -11.78 7.64
CA ILE A 264 -15.66 -10.81 6.71
C ILE A 264 -14.69 -9.66 6.37
N PRO A 265 -13.96 -9.04 7.33
CA PRO A 265 -13.01 -7.98 7.00
C PRO A 265 -11.94 -8.43 6.00
N SER A 266 -11.33 -9.60 6.22
CA SER A 266 -10.31 -10.15 5.32
C SER A 266 -10.88 -10.54 3.96
N ALA A 267 -12.12 -11.08 3.91
CA ALA A 267 -12.79 -11.40 2.66
C ALA A 267 -13.10 -10.15 1.83
N LEU A 268 -13.60 -9.08 2.47
CA LEU A 268 -13.86 -7.80 1.82
C LEU A 268 -12.56 -7.14 1.34
N MET A 269 -11.49 -7.19 2.13
CA MET A 269 -10.16 -6.72 1.73
C MET A 269 -9.63 -7.44 0.49
N LEU A 270 -9.83 -8.76 0.41
CA LEU A 270 -9.42 -9.57 -0.74
C LEU A 270 -10.27 -9.23 -1.98
N ALA A 271 -11.59 -9.11 -1.82
CA ALA A 271 -12.49 -8.72 -2.90
C ALA A 271 -12.13 -7.33 -3.46
N ALA A 272 -11.91 -6.36 -2.57
CA ALA A 272 -11.47 -5.01 -2.93
C ALA A 272 -10.12 -5.01 -3.67
N LEU A 273 -9.16 -5.80 -3.18
CA LEU A 273 -7.84 -5.94 -3.81
C LEU A 273 -7.93 -6.50 -5.23
N ASN A 274 -8.70 -7.59 -5.41
CA ASN A 274 -8.88 -8.23 -6.70
C ASN A 274 -9.61 -7.33 -7.70
N GLU A 275 -10.63 -6.59 -7.26
CA GLU A 275 -11.35 -5.64 -8.12
C GLU A 275 -10.42 -4.53 -8.62
N GLN A 276 -9.61 -3.94 -7.73
CA GLN A 276 -8.67 -2.88 -8.12
C GLN A 276 -7.56 -3.39 -9.06
N ASP A 277 -7.05 -4.61 -8.84
CA ASP A 277 -6.10 -5.27 -9.75
C ASP A 277 -6.72 -5.52 -11.12
N MET A 278 -7.92 -6.12 -11.16
CA MET A 278 -8.67 -6.37 -12.38
C MET A 278 -8.87 -5.08 -13.19
N LEU A 279 -9.33 -3.99 -12.54
CA LEU A 279 -9.48 -2.70 -13.19
C LEU A 279 -8.15 -2.19 -13.77
N CYS A 280 -7.05 -2.32 -13.04
CA CYS A 280 -5.72 -1.96 -13.56
C CYS A 280 -5.32 -2.77 -14.80
N ARG A 281 -5.63 -4.06 -14.88
CA ARG A 281 -5.32 -4.90 -16.05
C ARG A 281 -6.28 -4.67 -17.24
N VAL A 282 -7.53 -4.30 -16.95
CA VAL A 282 -8.53 -3.97 -17.96
C VAL A 282 -8.21 -2.64 -18.64
N PHE A 283 -7.86 -1.59 -17.89
CA PHE A 283 -7.59 -0.25 -18.42
C PHE A 283 -6.11 0.00 -18.76
N GLY A 284 -5.20 -0.73 -18.13
CA GLY A 284 -3.77 -0.70 -18.38
C GLY A 284 -3.28 -1.86 -19.25
N LYS A 285 -2.05 -1.73 -19.75
CA LYS A 285 -1.31 -2.82 -20.37
C LYS A 285 -0.56 -3.58 -19.30
N CYS A 286 -1.11 -4.71 -18.88
CA CYS A 286 -0.49 -5.55 -17.86
C CYS A 286 0.71 -6.30 -18.45
N LEU A 287 1.90 -6.13 -17.87
CA LEU A 287 3.13 -6.85 -18.26
C LEU A 287 3.46 -8.01 -17.33
N ALA A 288 3.03 -7.92 -16.07
CA ALA A 288 3.27 -8.93 -15.05
C ALA A 288 2.14 -8.93 -14.03
N GLY A 289 1.64 -10.11 -13.68
CA GLY A 289 0.67 -10.32 -12.62
C GLY A 289 0.23 -11.78 -12.57
N ASP A 290 -0.06 -12.30 -11.37
CA ASP A 290 -0.55 -13.67 -11.21
C ASP A 290 -1.97 -13.83 -11.79
N VAL A 291 -2.43 -15.07 -11.97
CA VAL A 291 -3.80 -15.38 -12.40
C VAL A 291 -4.82 -14.82 -11.41
N LEU A 292 -5.82 -14.09 -11.91
CA LEU A 292 -6.93 -13.54 -11.10
C LEU A 292 -7.96 -14.62 -10.78
N ASP A 293 -8.47 -15.27 -11.82
CA ASP A 293 -9.41 -16.38 -11.75
C ASP A 293 -9.37 -17.23 -13.03
N ARG A 294 -10.22 -18.25 -13.08
CA ARG A 294 -10.25 -19.24 -14.16
C ARG A 294 -10.85 -18.72 -15.47
N GLU A 295 -11.66 -17.67 -15.45
CA GLU A 295 -12.27 -17.06 -16.62
C GLU A 295 -11.40 -15.93 -17.18
N LEU A 296 -10.91 -15.05 -16.31
CA LEU A 296 -10.09 -13.90 -16.68
C LEU A 296 -8.64 -14.27 -16.98
N GLY A 297 -8.10 -15.33 -16.35
CA GLY A 297 -6.67 -15.63 -16.42
C GLY A 297 -5.84 -14.52 -15.77
N ASP A 298 -4.72 -14.14 -16.39
CA ASP A 298 -3.85 -13.05 -15.93
C ASP A 298 -4.13 -11.68 -16.60
N LEU A 299 -5.01 -11.63 -17.62
CA LEU A 299 -5.31 -10.45 -18.44
C LEU A 299 -4.08 -9.75 -19.09
N CYS A 300 -2.89 -10.33 -19.09
CA CYS A 300 -1.67 -9.72 -19.63
C CYS A 300 -1.69 -9.62 -21.16
N ALA A 301 -2.23 -10.63 -21.82
CA ALA A 301 -2.43 -10.67 -23.28
C ALA A 301 -3.87 -10.34 -23.71
N ALA A 302 -4.76 -10.00 -22.76
CA ALA A 302 -6.17 -9.80 -23.03
C ALA A 302 -6.49 -8.40 -23.58
N ARG A 303 -7.47 -8.34 -24.47
CA ARG A 303 -8.07 -7.08 -24.91
C ARG A 303 -9.14 -6.64 -23.91
N GLY A 304 -9.25 -5.33 -23.72
CA GLY A 304 -10.22 -4.72 -22.82
C GLY A 304 -11.12 -3.73 -23.55
N PRO A 305 -12.01 -3.03 -22.83
CA PRO A 305 -12.91 -2.04 -23.42
C PRO A 305 -12.21 -0.74 -23.87
N VAL A 306 -10.91 -0.59 -23.61
CA VAL A 306 -10.14 0.62 -23.93
C VAL A 306 -8.88 0.24 -24.70
N GLU A 307 -8.74 0.80 -25.91
CA GLU A 307 -7.54 0.73 -26.74
C GLU A 307 -7.30 2.12 -27.40
N PRO A 308 -6.06 2.67 -27.37
CA PRO A 308 -4.87 2.15 -26.67
C PRO A 308 -5.04 2.17 -25.14
N LYS A 309 -4.26 1.36 -24.43
CA LYS A 309 -4.34 1.30 -22.95
C LYS A 309 -3.88 2.62 -22.33
N LEU A 310 -4.40 2.91 -21.13
CA LEU A 310 -4.21 4.21 -20.47
C LEU A 310 -2.89 4.32 -19.69
N PHE A 311 -2.24 3.21 -19.40
CA PHE A 311 -0.95 3.14 -18.70
C PHE A 311 -0.35 1.74 -18.87
N THR A 312 0.94 1.59 -18.64
CA THR A 312 1.59 0.30 -18.41
C THR A 312 1.40 -0.10 -16.94
N TYR A 313 1.04 -1.37 -16.70
CA TYR A 313 0.75 -1.89 -15.36
C TYR A 313 1.58 -3.14 -15.06
N VAL A 314 2.10 -3.21 -13.83
CA VAL A 314 2.73 -4.42 -13.30
C VAL A 314 2.24 -4.65 -11.88
N ARG A 315 2.02 -5.92 -11.53
CA ARG A 315 1.69 -6.32 -10.18
C ARG A 315 2.63 -7.44 -9.70
N TYR A 316 3.27 -7.20 -8.57
CA TYR A 316 4.05 -8.22 -7.87
C TYR A 316 3.36 -8.59 -6.57
N ASN A 317 3.01 -9.87 -6.44
CA ASN A 317 2.30 -10.40 -5.29
C ASN A 317 2.75 -11.86 -5.02
N ALA A 318 2.24 -12.47 -3.95
CA ALA A 318 2.45 -13.88 -3.66
C ALA A 318 1.13 -14.60 -3.40
N GLU A 319 1.03 -15.83 -3.86
CA GLU A 319 0.06 -16.78 -3.36
C GLU A 319 0.66 -17.50 -2.15
N LEU A 320 0.03 -17.34 -0.98
CA LEU A 320 0.49 -17.86 0.30
C LEU A 320 -0.14 -19.22 0.64
N THR A 321 -0.76 -19.88 -0.33
CA THR A 321 -1.24 -21.27 -0.21
C THR A 321 -0.06 -22.23 -0.26
N ARG A 322 -0.31 -23.53 -0.04
CA ARG A 322 0.74 -24.53 -0.23
C ARG A 322 1.29 -24.53 -1.65
N ALA A 323 0.41 -24.57 -2.64
CA ALA A 323 0.80 -24.55 -4.04
C ALA A 323 1.61 -23.29 -4.40
N GLY A 324 1.20 -22.12 -3.88
CA GLY A 324 1.90 -20.86 -4.12
C GLY A 324 3.31 -20.81 -3.51
N LEU A 325 3.47 -21.32 -2.28
CA LEU A 325 4.77 -21.40 -1.62
C LEU A 325 5.70 -22.44 -2.27
N ASP A 326 5.16 -23.58 -2.69
CA ASP A 326 5.93 -24.60 -3.42
C ASP A 326 6.39 -24.07 -4.79
N ALA A 327 5.55 -23.28 -5.48
CA ALA A 327 5.92 -22.60 -6.72
C ALA A 327 7.01 -21.52 -6.54
N LEU A 328 7.24 -21.08 -5.30
CA LEU A 328 8.37 -20.20 -4.91
C LEU A 328 9.57 -21.00 -4.39
N GLY A 329 9.51 -22.33 -4.35
CA GLY A 329 10.55 -23.20 -3.78
C GLY A 329 10.63 -23.15 -2.25
N LEU A 330 9.57 -22.71 -1.58
CA LEU A 330 9.50 -22.51 -0.13
C LEU A 330 8.68 -23.63 0.56
N ASN A 331 9.06 -24.87 0.27
CA ASN A 331 8.34 -26.07 0.71
C ASN A 331 8.36 -26.26 2.23
N ASP A 332 9.29 -25.61 2.94
CA ASP A 332 9.49 -25.69 4.38
C ASP A 332 8.67 -24.69 5.20
N ILE A 333 8.13 -23.64 4.58
CA ILE A 333 7.32 -22.63 5.27
C ILE A 333 5.89 -23.15 5.38
N ALA A 334 5.29 -23.18 6.57
CA ALA A 334 3.90 -23.58 6.73
C ALA A 334 2.92 -22.44 6.31
N PRO A 335 1.95 -22.64 5.40
CA PRO A 335 1.07 -21.57 4.90
C PRO A 335 0.40 -20.73 5.99
N GLU A 336 -0.17 -21.38 7.00
CA GLU A 336 -0.91 -20.78 8.11
C GLU A 336 -0.07 -19.78 8.94
N THR A 337 1.26 -19.89 8.87
CA THR A 337 2.19 -19.01 9.58
C THR A 337 2.44 -17.71 8.83
N VAL A 338 2.27 -17.67 7.51
CA VAL A 338 2.53 -16.46 6.69
C VAL A 338 1.24 -15.81 6.17
N GLN A 339 0.10 -16.49 6.28
CA GLN A 339 -1.20 -15.95 5.85
C GLN A 339 -1.81 -14.94 6.84
N LYS A 340 -1.46 -15.02 8.13
CA LYS A 340 -2.02 -14.16 9.18
C LYS A 340 -1.47 -12.73 9.10
N LEU A 341 -2.34 -11.75 9.39
CA LEU A 341 -2.00 -10.32 9.35
C LEU A 341 -1.12 -9.86 10.53
N ASP A 342 -1.01 -10.69 11.57
CA ASP A 342 -0.34 -10.45 12.86
C ASP A 342 0.75 -11.48 13.17
N SER A 343 1.23 -12.22 12.16
CA SER A 343 2.24 -13.28 12.33
C SER A 343 3.66 -12.75 12.51
N VAL A 344 3.88 -11.96 13.56
CA VAL A 344 5.16 -11.27 13.79
C VAL A 344 6.32 -12.26 13.98
N GLU A 345 6.08 -13.37 14.66
CA GLU A 345 7.07 -14.43 14.89
C GLU A 345 7.68 -14.96 13.58
N TYR A 346 6.92 -14.92 12.48
CA TYR A 346 7.30 -15.46 11.17
C TYR A 346 7.71 -14.36 10.18
N VAL A 347 8.10 -13.18 10.67
CA VAL A 347 8.56 -12.07 9.82
C VAL A 347 9.74 -12.46 8.92
N ARG A 348 10.62 -13.36 9.38
CA ARG A 348 11.75 -13.88 8.59
C ARG A 348 11.29 -14.75 7.42
N ASP A 349 10.23 -15.54 7.61
CA ASP A 349 9.65 -16.31 6.51
C ASP A 349 8.95 -15.40 5.50
N LEU A 350 8.28 -14.34 5.96
CA LEU A 350 7.75 -13.30 5.07
C LEU A 350 8.87 -12.60 4.25
N GLN A 351 10.07 -12.41 4.83
CA GLN A 351 11.22 -11.93 4.06
C GLN A 351 11.64 -12.91 2.96
N ARG A 352 11.69 -14.22 3.27
CA ARG A 352 12.03 -15.27 2.30
C ARG A 352 11.03 -15.31 1.15
N VAL A 353 9.74 -15.21 1.45
CA VAL A 353 8.67 -15.11 0.44
C VAL A 353 8.88 -13.88 -0.44
N GLY A 354 9.09 -12.70 0.15
CA GLY A 354 9.29 -11.46 -0.62
C GLY A 354 10.53 -11.50 -1.53
N ARG A 355 11.63 -12.10 -1.07
CA ARG A 355 12.84 -12.32 -1.91
C ARG A 355 12.58 -13.28 -3.06
N ALA A 356 11.89 -14.40 -2.80
CA ALA A 356 11.54 -15.36 -3.84
C ALA A 356 10.62 -14.74 -4.91
N VAL A 357 9.64 -13.92 -4.50
CA VAL A 357 8.81 -13.14 -5.44
C VAL A 357 9.66 -12.18 -6.27
N ALA A 358 10.59 -11.46 -5.64
CA ALA A 358 11.46 -10.53 -6.33
C ALA A 358 12.31 -11.22 -7.40
N GLU A 359 12.97 -12.33 -7.04
CA GLU A 359 13.77 -13.14 -7.96
C GLU A 359 12.92 -13.70 -9.12
N ARG A 360 11.75 -14.24 -8.80
CA ARG A 360 10.84 -14.84 -9.79
C ARG A 360 10.25 -13.82 -10.74
N SER A 361 9.85 -12.64 -10.28
CA SER A 361 8.91 -11.79 -11.03
C SER A 361 9.43 -10.39 -11.37
N VAL A 362 10.34 -9.80 -10.59
CA VAL A 362 10.79 -8.42 -10.85
C VAL A 362 11.75 -8.40 -12.04
N ARG A 363 11.47 -7.56 -13.05
CA ARG A 363 12.28 -7.41 -14.26
C ARG A 363 12.50 -5.93 -14.59
N ALA A 364 13.68 -5.60 -15.13
CA ALA A 364 13.99 -4.22 -15.52
C ALA A 364 13.08 -3.70 -16.64
N ALA A 365 12.76 -4.58 -17.60
CA ALA A 365 11.91 -4.27 -18.75
C ALA A 365 10.49 -3.85 -18.36
N ASP A 366 10.01 -4.32 -17.21
CA ASP A 366 8.68 -4.00 -16.67
C ASP A 366 8.65 -2.60 -16.05
N LEU A 367 9.80 -2.18 -15.53
CA LEU A 367 9.93 -0.96 -14.75
C LEU A 367 10.40 0.22 -15.60
N LEU A 368 11.03 0.00 -16.74
CA LEU A 368 11.57 1.05 -17.61
C LEU A 368 10.69 1.22 -18.85
N LEU A 369 9.85 2.26 -18.85
CA LEU A 369 9.06 2.64 -20.02
C LEU A 369 9.99 2.92 -21.21
N LYS A 370 9.71 2.27 -22.34
CA LYS A 370 10.39 2.55 -23.62
C LYS A 370 9.90 3.92 -24.11
N GLY A 371 10.80 4.89 -24.14
CA GLY A 371 10.54 6.24 -24.66
C GLY A 371 10.56 6.31 -26.17
#